data_AF-A0A4P9VM55-F1
#
_entry.id   AF-A0A4P9VM55-F1
#
_cell.length_a   1.000
_cell.length_b   1.000
_cell.length_c   1.000
_cell.angle_alpha   90.00
_cell.angle_beta   90.00
_cell.angle_gamma   90.00
#
_symmetry.space_group_name_H-M   'P 1'
#
loop_
_entity.id
_entity.type
_entity.pdbx_description
1 polymer ?
#
loop_
_entity_poly.entity_id
_entity_poly.type
_entity_poly.pdbx_seq_one_letter_code
_entity_poly.pdbx_strand_id
1 'polypeptide(L)'
;MKKTLYTAILTAISPFVFADSHAITLGDPEPAMTDASFEVSSNMYHENNVADRITIASDRITVFASKSTRGRTVGIPQSKIDEFCGDIDGCQLRMAMYNWDGQGRTASRSNLFFFNKTNRAWRAENGDKQGTDFNGSTQHIMQSWACYFTDGNYSNWKDRSDTSVGFSLLSWNQYNADCRLTIID
;
A
#
# COMPACT_ATOMS: atom_id res chain seq x y z
N MET A 1 69.35 24.94 34.82
CA MET A 1 69.56 24.46 33.44
C MET A 1 68.20 24.12 32.84
N LYS A 2 67.70 24.93 31.90
CA LYS A 2 66.42 24.72 31.20
C LYS A 2 66.69 23.90 29.94
N LYS A 3 66.07 22.72 29.80
CA LYS A 3 66.08 21.94 28.55
C LYS A 3 64.75 22.15 27.83
N THR A 4 64.85 22.82 26.69
CA THR A 4 63.81 22.99 25.67
C THR A 4 63.65 21.67 24.92
N LEU A 5 62.43 21.13 24.83
CA LEU A 5 62.09 20.07 23.89
C LEU A 5 61.13 20.64 22.84
N TYR A 6 61.66 20.82 21.63
CA TYR A 6 60.92 20.91 20.39
C TYR A 6 60.87 19.51 19.78
N THR A 7 59.71 18.96 19.44
CA THR A 7 59.63 17.95 18.35
C THR A 7 58.24 17.99 17.70
N ALA A 8 58.30 18.02 16.36
CA ALA A 8 57.26 18.26 15.38
C ALA A 8 56.14 17.20 15.35
N ILE A 9 54.92 17.65 15.06
CA ILE A 9 53.83 16.81 14.57
C ILE A 9 53.83 16.94 13.04
N LEU A 10 54.19 15.85 12.36
CA LEU A 10 54.08 15.72 10.90
C LEU A 10 52.60 15.48 10.54
N THR A 11 52.00 16.39 9.78
CA THR A 11 50.70 16.20 9.14
C THR A 11 50.86 15.35 7.90
N ALA A 12 50.27 14.15 7.89
CA ALA A 12 50.15 13.31 6.70
C ALA A 12 49.04 13.89 5.81
N ILE A 13 49.42 14.44 4.65
CA ILE A 13 48.50 14.86 3.59
C ILE A 13 48.32 13.66 2.67
N SER A 14 47.16 13.00 2.74
CA SER A 14 46.78 11.98 1.78
C SER A 14 46.38 12.64 0.45
N PRO A 15 46.86 12.16 -0.71
CA PRO A 15 46.42 12.67 -2.00
C PRO A 15 44.97 12.24 -2.26
N PHE A 16 44.09 13.22 -2.43
CA PHE A 16 42.76 13.04 -3.01
C PHE A 16 42.92 12.57 -4.46
N VAL A 17 42.50 11.35 -4.74
CA VAL A 17 42.35 10.84 -6.11
C VAL A 17 40.99 11.32 -6.62
N PHE A 18 41.01 12.19 -7.62
CA PHE A 18 39.81 12.55 -8.38
C PHE A 18 39.36 11.32 -9.17
N ALA A 19 38.15 10.84 -8.91
CA ALA A 19 37.52 9.82 -9.74
C ALA A 19 37.17 10.42 -11.11
N ASP A 20 37.53 9.70 -12.17
CA ASP A 20 37.14 10.00 -13.53
C ASP A 20 35.61 10.10 -13.63
N SER A 21 35.14 11.24 -14.12
CA SER A 21 33.74 11.43 -14.46
C SER A 21 33.47 10.79 -15.82
N HIS A 22 32.96 9.56 -15.79
CA HIS A 22 32.35 8.98 -16.98
C HIS A 22 31.06 9.74 -17.29
N ALA A 23 31.05 10.45 -18.41
CA ALA A 23 29.82 10.99 -18.98
C ALA A 23 28.87 9.83 -19.29
N ILE A 24 27.76 9.78 -18.57
CA ILE A 24 26.64 8.91 -18.90
C ILE A 24 25.98 9.53 -20.12
N THR A 25 26.19 8.92 -21.27
CA THR A 25 25.37 9.18 -22.45
C THR A 25 23.98 8.67 -22.14
N LEU A 26 23.03 9.58 -21.90
CA LEU A 26 21.62 9.24 -21.83
C LEU A 26 21.26 8.64 -23.20
N GLY A 27 20.93 7.35 -23.20
CA GLY A 27 20.40 6.67 -24.38
C GLY A 27 19.15 7.39 -24.88
N ASP A 28 18.89 7.23 -26.17
CA ASP A 28 17.78 7.86 -26.87
C ASP A 28 16.46 7.75 -26.07
N PRO A 29 15.60 8.78 -26.12
CA PRO A 29 14.31 8.75 -25.42
C PRO A 29 13.53 7.49 -25.84
N GLU A 30 13.02 6.77 -24.86
CA GLU A 30 12.13 5.62 -25.07
C GLU A 30 11.06 5.96 -26.11
N PRO A 31 10.73 5.02 -27.02
CA PRO A 31 9.67 5.23 -27.98
C PRO A 31 8.37 5.56 -27.24
N ALA A 32 7.71 6.64 -27.68
CA ALA A 32 6.42 7.06 -27.14
C ALA A 32 5.43 5.88 -27.16
N MET A 33 4.96 5.47 -25.97
CA MET A 33 3.85 4.55 -25.80
C MET A 33 2.62 5.10 -26.54
N THR A 34 2.47 4.68 -27.77
CA THR A 34 1.34 4.97 -28.64
C THR A 34 0.66 3.67 -28.99
N ASP A 35 0.09 3.02 -27.97
CA ASP A 35 -1.06 2.15 -28.20
C ASP A 35 -1.90 2.02 -26.91
N ALA A 36 -2.93 2.86 -26.82
CA ALA A 36 -3.96 2.75 -25.79
C ALA A 36 -5.12 1.91 -26.36
N SER A 37 -4.90 0.61 -26.42
CA SER A 37 -6.00 -0.36 -26.56
C SER A 37 -5.68 -1.63 -25.76
N PHE A 38 -5.31 -1.45 -24.48
CA PHE A 38 -5.42 -2.55 -23.52
C PHE A 38 -6.90 -2.74 -23.19
N GLU A 39 -7.58 -3.52 -24.03
CA GLU A 39 -8.85 -4.12 -23.66
C GLU A 39 -8.60 -5.10 -22.50
N VAL A 40 -8.72 -4.58 -21.28
CA VAL A 40 -8.89 -5.45 -20.11
C VAL A 40 -10.19 -6.21 -20.35
N SER A 41 -10.06 -7.49 -20.69
CA SER A 41 -11.19 -8.41 -20.70
C SER A 41 -11.82 -8.42 -19.31
N SER A 42 -12.89 -7.64 -19.16
CA SER A 42 -13.71 -7.49 -17.95
C SER A 42 -14.58 -8.73 -17.68
N ASN A 43 -14.38 -9.82 -18.43
CA ASN A 43 -15.24 -10.99 -18.43
C ASN A 43 -14.87 -12.09 -17.41
N MET A 44 -13.92 -11.87 -16.49
CA MET A 44 -13.55 -12.90 -15.49
C MET A 44 -14.23 -12.71 -14.10
N TYR A 45 -14.98 -11.63 -13.87
CA TYR A 45 -15.67 -11.38 -12.59
C TYR A 45 -17.15 -10.98 -12.72
N HIS A 46 -17.81 -11.46 -13.79
CA HIS A 46 -19.25 -11.29 -13.95
C HIS A 46 -20.04 -12.45 -13.34
N GLU A 47 -20.05 -12.52 -12.01
CA GLU A 47 -21.15 -13.13 -11.27
C GLU A 47 -21.58 -12.22 -10.11
N ASN A 48 -22.70 -11.53 -10.32
CA ASN A 48 -23.57 -10.90 -9.31
C ASN A 48 -22.97 -9.78 -8.42
N ASN A 49 -23.15 -8.51 -8.81
CA ASN A 49 -22.93 -7.31 -7.97
C ASN A 49 -21.49 -7.03 -7.46
N VAL A 50 -20.46 -7.76 -7.94
CA VAL A 50 -19.06 -7.54 -7.55
C VAL A 50 -18.35 -6.50 -8.44
N ALA A 51 -18.71 -6.39 -9.72
CA ALA A 51 -18.06 -5.49 -10.67
C ALA A 51 -18.15 -4.00 -10.29
N ASP A 52 -19.22 -3.56 -9.61
CA ASP A 52 -19.36 -2.17 -9.12
C ASP A 52 -18.43 -1.84 -7.95
N ARG A 53 -17.80 -2.86 -7.33
CA ARG A 53 -17.02 -2.71 -6.11
C ARG A 53 -15.53 -2.85 -6.30
N ILE A 54 -15.07 -3.24 -7.48
CA ILE A 54 -13.65 -3.45 -7.76
C ILE A 54 -13.33 -2.91 -9.15
N THR A 55 -12.33 -2.06 -9.25
CA THR A 55 -11.75 -1.60 -10.52
C THR A 55 -10.30 -2.05 -10.57
N ILE A 56 -9.88 -2.67 -11.66
CA ILE A 56 -8.54 -3.22 -11.85
C ILE A 56 -7.89 -2.51 -13.04
N ALA A 57 -6.65 -2.07 -12.87
CA ALA A 57 -5.76 -1.68 -13.96
C ALA A 57 -4.43 -2.44 -13.82
N SER A 58 -3.49 -2.20 -14.73
CA SER A 58 -2.20 -2.89 -14.74
C SER A 58 -1.37 -2.64 -13.48
N ASP A 59 -1.43 -1.43 -12.93
CA ASP A 59 -0.58 -0.95 -11.83
C ASP A 59 -1.36 -0.75 -10.52
N ARG A 60 -2.66 -1.06 -10.50
CA ARG A 60 -3.50 -0.80 -9.34
C ARG A 60 -4.78 -1.60 -9.30
N ILE A 61 -5.31 -1.74 -8.09
CA ILE A 61 -6.69 -2.17 -7.83
C ILE A 61 -7.36 -1.18 -6.90
N THR A 62 -8.59 -0.78 -7.21
CA THR A 62 -9.43 0.02 -6.34
C THR A 62 -10.62 -0.79 -5.88
N VAL A 63 -10.82 -0.91 -4.57
CA VAL A 63 -11.97 -1.57 -3.95
C VAL A 63 -12.86 -0.54 -3.26
N PHE A 64 -14.17 -0.73 -3.36
CA PHE A 64 -15.19 0.19 -2.89
C PHE A 64 -16.09 -0.46 -1.84
N ALA A 65 -16.22 0.18 -0.68
CA ALA A 65 -17.19 -0.17 0.34
C ALA A 65 -18.20 0.98 0.50
N SER A 66 -19.44 0.75 0.07
CA SER A 66 -20.47 1.79 0.09
C SER A 66 -21.01 2.05 1.51
N LYS A 67 -21.44 3.29 1.75
CA LYS A 67 -22.17 3.69 2.96
C LYS A 67 -23.46 2.88 3.19
N SER A 68 -24.04 2.31 2.13
CA SER A 68 -25.24 1.45 2.21
C SER A 68 -24.97 0.07 2.79
N THR A 69 -23.71 -0.39 2.74
CA THR A 69 -23.30 -1.73 3.20
C THR A 69 -22.27 -1.68 4.31
N ARG A 70 -22.31 -0.63 5.12
CA ARG A 70 -21.41 -0.45 6.27
C ARG A 70 -21.54 -1.59 7.27
N GLY A 71 -20.46 -1.83 8.01
CA GLY A 71 -20.36 -2.94 8.96
C GLY A 71 -20.21 -4.32 8.31
N ARG A 72 -19.97 -4.37 7.00
CA ARG A 72 -19.61 -5.56 6.23
C ARG A 72 -18.33 -5.32 5.45
N THR A 73 -17.43 -6.30 5.44
CA THR A 73 -16.22 -6.27 4.63
C THR A 73 -16.48 -6.52 3.14
N VAL A 74 -15.67 -5.90 2.28
CA VAL A 74 -15.56 -6.17 0.85
C VAL A 74 -14.18 -6.79 0.63
N GLY A 75 -14.15 -8.06 0.21
CA GLY A 75 -12.92 -8.79 -0.01
C GLY A 75 -12.11 -8.23 -1.16
N ILE A 76 -10.79 -8.27 -1.01
CA ILE A 76 -9.82 -7.91 -2.04
C ILE A 76 -9.24 -9.21 -2.59
N PRO A 77 -9.14 -9.40 -3.93
CA PRO A 77 -8.54 -10.59 -4.49
C PRO A 77 -7.12 -10.79 -3.98
N GLN A 78 -6.85 -11.91 -3.31
CA GLN A 78 -5.53 -12.20 -2.74
C GLN A 78 -4.44 -12.18 -3.82
N SER A 79 -4.73 -12.65 -5.03
CA SER A 79 -3.79 -12.61 -6.15
C SER A 79 -3.28 -11.19 -6.44
N LYS A 80 -4.07 -10.14 -6.19
CA LYS A 80 -3.65 -8.74 -6.38
C LYS A 80 -2.84 -8.19 -5.21
N ILE A 81 -3.03 -8.71 -3.99
CA ILE A 81 -2.15 -8.43 -2.86
C ILE A 81 -0.78 -9.07 -3.09
N ASP A 82 -0.78 -10.32 -3.56
CA ASP A 82 0.42 -11.08 -3.89
C ASP A 82 1.23 -10.44 -5.02
N GLU A 83 0.53 -9.95 -6.05
CA GLU A 83 1.11 -9.27 -7.20
C GLU A 83 1.73 -7.92 -6.79
N PHE A 84 0.94 -7.02 -6.19
CA PHE A 84 1.37 -5.63 -5.97
C PHE A 84 2.13 -5.41 -4.66
N CYS A 85 1.80 -6.14 -3.60
CA CYS A 85 2.37 -5.89 -2.26
C CYS A 85 3.38 -6.96 -1.84
N GLY A 86 3.54 -7.99 -2.67
CA GLY A 86 4.25 -9.23 -2.35
C GLY A 86 5.71 -9.27 -2.78
N ASP A 87 6.25 -8.18 -3.30
CA ASP A 87 7.62 -8.07 -3.79
C ASP A 87 8.55 -7.34 -2.81
N ILE A 88 9.71 -6.88 -3.29
CA ILE A 88 10.71 -6.23 -2.44
C ILE A 88 10.37 -4.76 -2.13
N ASP A 89 9.52 -4.14 -2.94
CA ASP A 89 9.17 -2.73 -2.84
C ASP A 89 7.87 -2.53 -2.06
N GLY A 90 7.03 -3.56 -2.00
CA GLY A 90 5.70 -3.49 -1.40
C GLY A 90 4.77 -2.64 -2.25
N CYS A 91 3.64 -2.23 -1.69
CA CYS A 91 2.65 -1.42 -2.41
C CYS A 91 2.28 -0.16 -1.64
N GLN A 92 1.83 0.87 -2.37
CA GLN A 92 1.19 2.03 -1.77
C GLN A 92 -0.31 1.80 -1.58
N LEU A 93 -0.76 1.86 -0.32
CA LEU A 93 -2.17 1.93 0.02
C LEU A 93 -2.63 3.40 -0.03
N ARG A 94 -3.70 3.69 -0.75
CA ARG A 94 -4.39 4.99 -0.74
C ARG A 94 -5.84 4.82 -0.31
N MET A 95 -6.14 5.25 0.91
CA MET A 95 -7.49 5.22 1.47
C MET A 95 -8.18 6.56 1.24
N ALA A 96 -9.40 6.51 0.72
CA ALA A 96 -10.25 7.68 0.53
C ALA A 96 -11.62 7.47 1.19
N MET A 97 -12.12 8.52 1.84
CA MET A 97 -13.45 8.58 2.43
C MET A 97 -14.25 9.69 1.75
N TYR A 98 -15.29 9.29 1.03
CA TYR A 98 -16.12 10.18 0.21
C TYR A 98 -17.42 10.56 0.92
N ASN A 99 -17.78 11.83 0.82
CA ASN A 99 -19.06 12.40 1.23
C ASN A 99 -19.42 12.15 2.72
N TRP A 100 -18.40 12.16 3.58
CA TRP A 100 -18.55 11.96 5.03
C TRP A 100 -19.29 13.11 5.74
N ASP A 101 -19.39 14.26 5.07
CA ASP A 101 -19.98 15.51 5.54
C ASP A 101 -21.26 15.91 4.79
N GLY A 102 -21.72 15.11 3.84
CA GLY A 102 -22.87 15.43 2.99
C GLY A 102 -22.62 16.48 1.91
N GLN A 103 -21.38 16.94 1.73
CA GLN A 103 -21.00 17.99 0.75
C GLN A 103 -20.25 17.42 -0.47
N GLY A 104 -20.12 16.10 -0.60
CA GLY A 104 -19.42 15.46 -1.71
C GLY A 104 -17.90 15.62 -1.68
N ARG A 105 -17.31 15.95 -0.52
CA ARG A 105 -15.84 16.06 -0.38
C ARG A 105 -15.20 14.69 -0.20
N THR A 106 -13.92 14.58 -0.58
CA THR A 106 -13.10 13.38 -0.37
C THR A 106 -11.96 13.70 0.58
N ALA A 107 -11.87 12.95 1.68
CA ALA A 107 -10.68 12.94 2.53
C ALA A 107 -9.78 11.77 2.12
N SER A 108 -8.45 11.94 2.11
CA SER A 108 -7.50 10.87 1.77
C SER A 108 -6.28 10.77 2.70
N ARG A 109 -5.74 9.55 2.78
CA ARG A 109 -4.47 9.18 3.44
C ARG A 109 -3.79 8.09 2.63
N SER A 110 -2.47 7.97 2.76
CA SER A 110 -1.69 6.89 2.16
C SER A 110 -0.79 6.21 3.17
N ASN A 111 -0.35 4.98 2.85
CA ASN A 111 0.54 4.19 3.69
C ASN A 111 1.33 3.20 2.83
N LEU A 112 2.61 2.95 3.14
CA LEU A 112 3.37 1.86 2.53
C LEU A 112 3.05 0.53 3.23
N PHE A 113 2.91 -0.55 2.45
CA PHE A 113 2.54 -1.87 2.93
C PHE A 113 3.34 -2.97 2.25
N PHE A 114 3.84 -3.91 3.06
CA PHE A 114 4.58 -5.08 2.60
C PHE A 114 3.85 -6.35 3.03
N PHE A 115 3.76 -7.31 2.13
CA PHE A 115 3.18 -8.62 2.37
C PHE A 115 4.16 -9.74 1.99
N ASN A 116 4.39 -10.68 2.89
CA ASN A 116 5.19 -11.86 2.58
C ASN A 116 4.27 -13.01 2.17
N LYS A 117 4.26 -13.34 0.87
CA LYS A 117 3.42 -14.40 0.29
C LYS A 117 3.66 -15.79 0.89
N THR A 118 4.85 -16.06 1.40
CA THR A 118 5.24 -17.38 1.89
C THR A 118 4.72 -17.65 3.30
N ASN A 119 4.90 -16.69 4.21
CA ASN A 119 4.52 -16.86 5.62
C ASN A 119 3.33 -15.99 6.05
N ARG A 120 2.77 -15.20 5.12
CA ARG A 120 1.64 -14.28 5.31
C ARG A 120 1.88 -13.18 6.34
N ALA A 121 3.13 -12.96 6.75
CA ALA A 121 3.48 -11.83 7.58
C ALA A 121 3.34 -10.53 6.79
N TRP A 122 2.88 -9.48 7.44
CA TRP A 122 2.72 -8.18 6.82
C TRP A 122 3.23 -7.06 7.72
N ARG A 123 3.64 -5.95 7.09
CA ARG A 123 4.13 -4.74 7.74
C ARG A 123 3.50 -3.53 7.09
N ALA A 124 3.12 -2.54 7.89
CA ALA A 124 2.57 -1.28 7.42
C ALA A 124 3.32 -0.13 8.08
N GLU A 125 3.79 0.81 7.26
CA GLU A 125 4.69 1.89 7.68
C GLU A 125 4.08 2.76 8.78
N ASN A 126 2.83 3.21 8.59
CA ASN A 126 2.18 4.11 9.52
C ASN A 126 1.92 3.44 10.87
N GLY A 127 2.62 3.91 11.90
CA GLY A 127 2.57 3.37 13.25
C GLY A 127 3.35 2.06 13.42
N ASP A 128 4.21 1.70 12.47
CA ASP A 128 5.05 0.51 12.49
C ASP A 128 4.28 -0.78 12.80
N LYS A 129 3.10 -0.92 12.18
CA LYS A 129 2.20 -2.03 12.46
C LYS A 129 2.66 -3.30 11.76
N GLN A 130 2.34 -4.42 12.39
CA GLN A 130 2.67 -5.74 11.88
C GLN A 130 1.62 -6.77 12.28
N GLY A 131 1.58 -7.84 11.51
CA GLY A 131 0.70 -8.96 11.78
C GLY A 131 0.95 -10.12 10.83
N THR A 132 0.02 -11.07 10.85
CA THR A 132 0.06 -12.27 10.04
C THR A 132 -1.34 -12.57 9.58
N ASP A 133 -1.57 -12.61 8.27
CA ASP A 133 -2.85 -13.01 7.72
C ASP A 133 -3.14 -14.51 7.96
N PHE A 134 -4.41 -14.82 8.17
CA PHE A 134 -4.95 -16.10 8.60
C PHE A 134 -4.41 -16.59 9.95
N ASN A 135 -4.52 -15.77 11.00
CA ASN A 135 -4.07 -16.08 12.36
C ASN A 135 -5.19 -16.21 13.42
N GLY A 136 -6.46 -16.04 13.03
CA GLY A 136 -7.61 -16.13 13.94
C GLY A 136 -7.93 -14.85 14.72
N SER A 137 -7.10 -13.81 14.61
CA SER A 137 -7.31 -12.48 15.21
C SER A 137 -7.38 -11.43 14.12
N THR A 138 -8.45 -10.63 14.16
CA THR A 138 -8.58 -9.47 13.28
C THR A 138 -7.56 -8.40 13.63
N GLN A 139 -6.92 -7.85 12.61
CA GLN A 139 -5.95 -6.78 12.70
C GLN A 139 -6.31 -5.69 11.68
N HIS A 140 -6.08 -4.43 12.06
CA HIS A 140 -6.37 -3.27 11.22
C HIS A 140 -5.07 -2.66 10.71
N ILE A 141 -4.69 -3.08 9.50
CA ILE A 141 -3.47 -2.67 8.79
C ILE A 141 -3.47 -1.15 8.61
N MET A 142 -4.55 -0.60 8.06
CA MET A 142 -4.71 0.85 7.87
C MET A 142 -6.10 1.27 8.34
N GLN A 143 -6.16 2.30 9.18
CA GLN A 143 -7.40 2.96 9.57
C GLN A 143 -7.32 4.42 9.17
N SER A 144 -8.32 4.90 8.45
CA SER A 144 -8.50 6.32 8.15
C SER A 144 -9.96 6.68 8.36
N TRP A 145 -10.23 7.34 9.49
CA TRP A 145 -11.59 7.70 9.93
C TRP A 145 -12.48 6.47 10.09
N ALA A 146 -13.50 6.32 9.24
CA ALA A 146 -14.39 5.16 9.19
C ALA A 146 -13.93 4.07 8.22
N CYS A 147 -12.85 4.26 7.47
CA CYS A 147 -12.38 3.31 6.46
C CYS A 147 -11.22 2.47 6.99
N TYR A 148 -11.34 1.14 6.85
CA TYR A 148 -10.39 0.18 7.38
C TYR A 148 -9.93 -0.79 6.28
N PHE A 149 -8.62 -0.95 6.15
CA PHE A 149 -7.99 -2.09 5.49
C PHE A 149 -7.60 -3.10 6.58
N THR A 150 -8.11 -4.32 6.47
CA THR A 150 -8.09 -5.32 7.55
C THR A 150 -7.93 -6.73 6.97
N ASP A 151 -7.34 -7.65 7.72
CA ASP A 151 -7.28 -9.10 7.42
C ASP A 151 -8.51 -9.84 7.99
N GLY A 152 -9.17 -9.28 8.99
CA GLY A 152 -10.40 -9.83 9.57
C GLY A 152 -11.65 -9.60 8.73
N ASN A 153 -12.63 -10.50 8.91
CA ASN A 153 -13.95 -10.36 8.29
C ASN A 153 -14.95 -9.66 9.22
N TYR A 154 -15.82 -8.82 8.65
CA TYR A 154 -16.93 -8.22 9.38
C TYR A 154 -18.27 -8.50 8.69
N SER A 155 -19.29 -8.76 9.49
CA SER A 155 -20.67 -8.83 9.03
C SER A 155 -21.61 -8.33 10.10
N ASN A 156 -22.54 -7.45 9.72
CA ASN A 156 -23.51 -6.82 10.62
C ASN A 156 -22.83 -6.19 11.85
N TRP A 157 -21.76 -5.42 11.61
CA TRP A 157 -21.00 -4.71 12.67
C TRP A 157 -20.33 -5.62 13.69
N LYS A 158 -20.20 -6.91 13.38
CA LYS A 158 -19.55 -7.88 14.24
C LYS A 158 -18.31 -8.42 13.57
N ASP A 159 -17.22 -8.41 14.33
CA ASP A 159 -15.98 -9.08 13.99
C ASP A 159 -16.21 -10.60 13.89
N ARG A 160 -15.79 -11.18 12.78
CA ARG A 160 -15.85 -12.61 12.47
C ARG A 160 -14.46 -13.26 12.50
N SER A 161 -13.48 -12.54 13.04
CA SER A 161 -12.08 -12.92 13.09
C SER A 161 -11.46 -13.06 11.69
N ASP A 162 -10.14 -13.21 11.68
CA ASP A 162 -9.34 -13.58 10.53
C ASP A 162 -9.34 -15.12 10.38
N THR A 163 -10.41 -15.63 9.76
CA THR A 163 -10.67 -17.07 9.59
C THR A 163 -10.54 -17.54 8.14
N SER A 164 -10.07 -16.67 7.26
CA SER A 164 -9.86 -16.94 5.83
C SER A 164 -8.71 -16.10 5.32
N VAL A 165 -7.87 -16.67 4.45
CA VAL A 165 -6.77 -15.93 3.83
C VAL A 165 -7.27 -14.69 3.09
N GLY A 166 -6.60 -13.58 3.35
CA GLY A 166 -6.63 -12.37 2.55
C GLY A 166 -7.23 -11.18 3.26
N PHE A 167 -7.34 -10.10 2.50
CA PHE A 167 -7.63 -8.79 3.07
C PHE A 167 -8.95 -8.24 2.58
N SER A 168 -9.47 -7.27 3.32
CA SER A 168 -10.76 -6.66 3.08
C SER A 168 -10.76 -5.16 3.34
N LEU A 169 -11.66 -4.47 2.64
CA LEU A 169 -12.04 -3.09 2.92
C LEU A 169 -13.33 -3.06 3.75
N LEU A 170 -13.36 -2.21 4.77
CA LEU A 170 -14.51 -2.01 5.64
C LEU A 170 -14.84 -0.53 5.79
N SER A 171 -16.12 -0.18 5.64
CA SER A 171 -16.67 1.11 6.09
C SER A 171 -17.38 0.92 7.43
N TRP A 172 -16.87 1.55 8.48
CA TRP A 172 -17.28 1.42 9.87
C TRP A 172 -18.22 2.53 10.34
N ASN A 173 -18.50 2.60 11.64
CA ASN A 173 -19.62 3.36 12.21
C ASN A 173 -19.34 4.84 12.52
N GLN A 174 -18.08 5.31 12.48
CA GLN A 174 -17.74 6.68 12.89
C GLN A 174 -18.27 7.77 11.94
N TYR A 175 -18.36 7.49 10.64
CA TYR A 175 -18.82 8.43 9.62
C TYR A 175 -19.72 7.74 8.60
N ASN A 176 -20.78 8.42 8.17
CA ASN A 176 -21.66 7.92 7.11
C ASN A 176 -21.08 8.19 5.71
N ALA A 177 -20.08 7.39 5.32
CA ALA A 177 -19.27 7.64 4.14
C ALA A 177 -19.02 6.40 3.29
N ASP A 178 -18.77 6.63 2.00
CA ASP A 178 -18.26 5.61 1.09
C ASP A 178 -16.74 5.54 1.25
N CYS A 179 -16.19 4.33 1.35
CA CYS A 179 -14.77 4.09 1.48
C CYS A 179 -14.21 3.53 0.17
N ARG A 180 -13.01 3.96 -0.19
CA ARG A 180 -12.27 3.46 -1.34
C ARG A 180 -10.84 3.17 -0.92
N LEU A 181 -10.35 1.98 -1.22
CA LEU A 181 -8.95 1.62 -1.07
C LEU A 181 -8.38 1.40 -2.46
N THR A 182 -7.36 2.17 -2.82
CA THR A 182 -6.54 1.88 -4.00
C THR A 182 -5.21 1.32 -3.55
N ILE A 183 -4.84 0.16 -4.07
CA ILE A 183 -3.55 -0.49 -3.88
C ILE A 183 -2.81 -0.29 -5.18
N ILE A 184 -1.60 0.27 -5.10
CA ILE A 184 -0.77 0.65 -6.25
C ILE A 184 0.56 -0.06 -6.07
N ASP A 185 0.99 -0.75 -7.12
CA ASP A 185 2.35 -1.28 -7.29
C ASP A 185 3.34 -0.12 -7.40
#